data_AF-A0A8T2U2U3-F1
#
_entry.id   AF-A0A8T2U2U3-F1
#
_cell.length_a   1.000
_cell.length_b   1.000
_cell.length_c   1.000
_cell.angle_alpha   90.00
_cell.angle_beta   90.00
_cell.angle_gamma   90.00
#
_symmetry.space_group_name_H-M   'P 1'
#
loop_
_entity.id
_entity.type
_entity.pdbx_description
1 polymer ?
#
loop_
_entity_poly.entity_id
_entity_poly.type
_entity_poly.pdbx_seq_one_letter_code
_entity_poly.pdbx_strand_id
1 'polypeptide(L)'
;MHAISQQLSPTTGCGGIDILEADTFVLRCFQSLPGTKFFVVAEPGSQGLDALLKNIYDLYVDYVLKNPFYEVEMPIRCELFDLSLTQLILKDKAMLGSR
;
A
#
# COMPACT_ATOMS: atom_id res chain seq x y z
N MET A 1 0.51 4.30 15.43
CA MET A 1 -0.74 4.93 14.98
C MET A 1 -1.83 3.90 14.70
N HIS A 2 -1.60 2.93 13.80
CA HIS A 2 -2.60 1.90 13.46
C HIS A 2 -3.04 1.01 14.65
N ALA A 3 -2.10 0.44 15.43
CA ALA A 3 -2.45 -0.35 16.62
C ALA A 3 -3.13 0.47 17.74
N ILE A 4 -2.77 1.76 17.87
CA ILE A 4 -3.38 2.67 18.83
C ILE A 4 -4.83 2.98 18.40
N SER A 5 -5.07 3.18 17.10
CA SER A 5 -6.44 3.36 16.56
C SER A 5 -7.31 2.13 16.80
N GLN A 6 -6.76 0.91 16.65
CA GLN A 6 -7.50 -0.32 16.96
C GLN A 6 -7.87 -0.40 18.45
N GLN A 7 -6.95 -0.04 19.34
CA GLN A 7 -7.18 -0.05 20.79
C GLN A 7 -8.16 1.01 21.26
N LEU A 8 -8.22 2.15 20.57
CA LEU A 8 -9.11 3.27 20.90
C LEU A 8 -10.45 3.23 20.14
N SER A 9 -10.66 2.22 19.28
CA SER A 9 -11.89 2.11 18.49
C SER A 9 -13.10 1.87 19.39
N PRO A 10 -14.19 2.67 19.26
CA PRO A 10 -15.44 2.43 19.97
C PRO A 10 -16.22 1.23 19.40
N THR A 11 -15.80 0.68 18.26
CA THR A 11 -16.42 -0.47 17.59
C THR A 11 -15.47 -1.66 17.55
N THR A 12 -16.02 -2.83 17.88
CA THR A 12 -15.32 -4.12 17.87
C THR A 12 -14.99 -4.53 16.43
N GLY A 13 -13.76 -4.97 16.18
CA GLY A 13 -13.31 -5.42 14.85
C GLY A 13 -12.72 -4.32 13.96
N CYS A 14 -12.39 -3.16 14.50
CA CYS A 14 -11.69 -2.12 13.74
C CYS A 14 -10.28 -2.60 13.32
N GLY A 15 -10.01 -2.54 12.01
CA GLY A 15 -8.75 -2.93 11.41
C GLY A 15 -7.61 -1.93 11.62
N GLY A 16 -7.87 -0.73 12.14
CA GLY A 16 -6.88 0.32 12.37
C GLY A 16 -7.12 1.55 11.50
N ILE A 17 -6.05 2.27 11.13
CA ILE A 17 -6.15 3.43 10.23
C ILE A 17 -6.00 2.96 8.78
N ASP A 18 -7.03 3.17 7.98
CA ASP A 18 -7.04 2.90 6.54
C ASP A 18 -6.80 4.18 5.72
N ILE A 19 -7.19 5.34 6.26
CA ILE A 19 -7.10 6.65 5.61
C ILE A 19 -6.65 7.68 6.64
N LEU A 20 -5.67 8.50 6.28
CA LEU A 20 -5.32 9.72 6.98
C LEU A 20 -5.28 10.85 5.96
N GLU A 21 -6.22 11.79 6.08
CA GLU A 21 -6.35 12.93 5.19
C GLU A 21 -5.85 14.19 5.91
N ALA A 22 -5.00 14.94 5.23
CA ALA A 22 -4.43 16.21 5.67
C ALA A 22 -4.56 17.24 4.55
N ASP A 23 -4.35 18.52 4.88
CA ASP A 23 -4.56 19.63 3.94
C ASP A 23 -3.71 19.52 2.66
N THR A 24 -2.54 18.88 2.74
CA THR A 24 -1.59 18.79 1.63
C THR A 24 -1.38 17.37 1.10
N PHE A 25 -1.92 16.34 1.76
CA PHE A 25 -1.77 14.96 1.32
C PHE A 25 -2.84 14.05 1.89
N VAL A 26 -3.09 12.95 1.19
CA VAL A 26 -3.81 11.80 1.70
C VAL A 26 -2.87 10.61 1.80
N LEU A 27 -2.87 9.96 2.96
CA LEU A 27 -2.16 8.71 3.22
C LEU A 27 -3.19 7.57 3.26
N ARG A 28 -3.06 6.63 2.34
CA ARG A 28 -3.88 5.41 2.28
C ARG A 28 -3.08 4.23 2.78
N CYS A 29 -3.70 3.39 3.60
CA CYS A 29 -3.11 2.18 4.15
C CYS A 29 -3.90 0.95 3.70
N PHE A 30 -3.19 -0.08 3.26
CA PHE A 30 -3.71 -1.43 3.08
C PHE A 30 -2.90 -2.40 3.93
N GLN A 31 -3.58 -3.25 4.69
CA GLN A 31 -2.95 -4.32 5.46
C GLN A 31 -3.31 -5.68 4.87
N SER A 32 -2.29 -6.49 4.59
CA SER A 32 -2.47 -7.88 4.17
C SER A 32 -2.77 -8.80 5.37
N LEU A 33 -3.30 -10.00 5.09
CA LEU A 33 -3.64 -10.99 6.12
C LEU A 33 -2.44 -11.38 7.02
N PRO A 34 -1.20 -11.56 6.51
CA PRO A 34 -0.02 -11.77 7.35
C PRO A 34 0.39 -10.57 8.21
N GLY A 35 -0.23 -9.41 8.02
CA GLY A 35 0.03 -8.19 8.80
C GLY A 35 0.93 -7.17 8.13
N THR A 36 1.47 -7.45 6.93
CA THR A 36 2.27 -6.48 6.15
C THR A 36 1.42 -5.30 5.74
N LYS A 37 1.92 -4.08 5.94
CA LYS A 37 1.20 -2.84 5.63
C LYS A 37 1.83 -2.12 4.44
N PHE A 38 0.98 -1.66 3.55
CA PHE A 38 1.31 -0.90 2.36
C PHE A 38 0.71 0.48 2.50
N PHE A 39 1.54 1.50 2.29
CA PHE A 39 1.13 2.89 2.41
C PHE A 39 1.38 3.62 1.09
N VAL A 40 0.42 4.43 0.66
CA VAL A 40 0.57 5.35 -0.47
C VAL A 40 0.25 6.76 0.01
N VAL A 41 1.13 7.70 -0.32
CA VAL A 41 0.90 9.13 -0.12
C VAL A 41 0.59 9.76 -1.47
N ALA A 42 -0.51 10.51 -1.54
CA ALA A 42 -0.95 11.19 -2.75
C ALA A 42 -1.50 12.58 -2.43
N GLU A 43 -1.80 13.37 -3.46
CA GLU A 43 -2.46 14.67 -3.31
C GLU A 43 -3.91 14.49 -2.81
N PRO A 44 -4.45 15.45 -2.03
CA PRO A 44 -5.86 15.41 -1.62
C PRO A 44 -6.79 15.29 -2.84
N GLY A 45 -7.83 14.46 -2.73
CA GLY A 45 -8.75 14.18 -3.84
C GLY A 45 -8.29 13.12 -4.85
N SER A 46 -7.09 12.55 -4.69
CA SER A 46 -6.62 11.43 -5.51
C SER A 46 -7.55 10.22 -5.40
N GLN A 47 -8.01 9.69 -6.53
CA GLN A 47 -8.88 8.53 -6.60
C GLN A 47 -8.09 7.27 -6.99
N GLY A 48 -8.67 6.08 -6.75
CA GLY A 48 -8.08 4.81 -7.19
C GLY A 48 -6.95 4.26 -6.30
N LEU A 49 -6.62 4.91 -5.19
CA LEU A 49 -5.53 4.50 -4.29
C LEU A 49 -5.70 3.08 -3.73
N ASP A 50 -6.95 2.65 -3.46
CA ASP A 50 -7.22 1.28 -3.00
C ASP A 50 -6.89 0.22 -4.06
N ALA A 51 -7.20 0.51 -5.33
CA ALA A 51 -6.90 -0.39 -6.43
C ALA A 51 -5.39 -0.44 -6.67
N LEU A 52 -4.71 0.71 -6.61
CA LEU A 52 -3.26 0.79 -6.66
C LEU A 52 -2.61 -0.05 -5.54
N LEU A 53 -3.06 0.11 -4.29
CA LEU A 53 -2.54 -0.66 -3.16
C LEU A 53 -2.74 -2.17 -3.32
N LYS A 54 -3.89 -2.61 -3.86
CA LYS A 54 -4.12 -4.02 -4.19
C LYS A 54 -3.15 -4.53 -5.27
N ASN A 55 -2.95 -3.77 -6.34
CA ASN A 55 -2.00 -4.13 -7.39
C ASN A 55 -0.56 -4.20 -6.85
N ILE A 56 -0.17 -3.31 -5.94
CA ILE A 56 1.14 -3.35 -5.26
C ILE A 56 1.26 -4.61 -4.39
N TYR A 57 0.18 -4.98 -3.68
CA TYR A 57 0.16 -6.22 -2.92
C TYR A 57 0.32 -7.46 -3.81
N ASP A 58 -0.34 -7.51 -4.95
CA ASP A 58 -0.19 -8.63 -5.90
C ASP A 58 1.26 -8.76 -6.40
N LEU A 59 1.90 -7.64 -6.75
CA LEU A 59 3.33 -7.61 -7.09
C LEU A 59 4.22 -8.10 -5.93
N TYR A 60 3.89 -7.71 -4.69
CA TYR A 60 4.62 -8.15 -3.51
C TYR A 60 4.48 -9.66 -3.30
N VAL A 61 3.29 -10.23 -3.48
CA VAL A 61 3.08 -11.68 -3.41
C VAL A 61 3.91 -12.40 -4.48
N ASP A 62 3.91 -11.89 -5.71
CA ASP A 62 4.56 -12.54 -6.84
C ASP A 62 6.09 -12.49 -6.81
N TYR A 63 6.67 -11.35 -6.43
CA TYR A 63 8.12 -11.16 -6.49
C TYR A 63 8.83 -11.34 -5.15
N VAL A 64 8.13 -11.13 -4.03
CA VAL A 64 8.73 -11.17 -2.69
C VAL A 64 8.36 -12.46 -1.97
N LEU A 65 7.07 -12.77 -1.81
CA LEU A 65 6.66 -13.95 -1.03
C LEU A 65 6.97 -15.28 -1.72
N LYS A 66 7.03 -15.30 -3.06
CA LYS A 66 7.46 -16.49 -3.81
C LYS A 66 8.97 -16.65 -3.88
N ASN A 67 9.76 -15.66 -3.45
CA ASN A 67 11.21 -15.75 -3.49
C ASN A 67 11.71 -16.57 -2.29
N PRO A 68 12.29 -17.78 -2.50
CA PRO A 68 12.73 -18.64 -1.42
C PRO A 68 13.92 -18.07 -0.63
N PHE A 69 14.59 -17.03 -1.15
CA PHE A 69 15.70 -16.34 -0.50
C PHE A 69 15.29 -15.05 0.22
N TYR A 70 13.99 -14.73 0.24
CA TYR A 70 13.51 -13.56 0.97
C TYR A 70 13.33 -13.90 2.46
N GLU A 71 14.06 -13.18 3.30
CA GLU A 71 13.88 -13.22 4.75
C GLU A 71 12.94 -12.09 5.17
N VAL A 72 11.93 -12.45 5.96
CA VAL A 72 11.03 -11.47 6.59
C VAL A 72 11.88 -10.54 7.47
N GLU A 73 11.58 -9.24 7.46
CA GLU A 73 12.34 -8.15 8.13
C GLU A 73 13.57 -7.62 7.39
N MET A 74 13.98 -8.22 6.28
CA MET A 74 14.99 -7.64 5.39
C MET A 74 14.34 -6.69 4.37
N PRO A 75 15.06 -5.63 3.93
CA PRO A 75 14.55 -4.79 2.85
C PRO A 75 14.33 -5.62 1.59
N ILE A 76 13.26 -5.30 0.85
CA ILE A 76 12.97 -5.95 -0.43
C ILE A 76 14.11 -5.60 -1.41
N ARG A 77 14.88 -6.61 -1.81
CA ARG A 77 15.98 -6.49 -2.78
C ARG A 77 15.68 -7.33 -4.02
N CYS A 78 14.60 -6.97 -4.70
CA CYS A 78 14.16 -7.66 -5.92
C CYS A 78 14.03 -6.64 -7.04
N GLU A 79 14.98 -6.62 -7.97
CA GLU A 79 14.99 -5.66 -9.08
C GLU A 79 13.74 -5.77 -9.95
N LEU A 80 13.21 -6.99 -10.14
CA LEU A 80 11.97 -7.23 -10.88
C LEU A 80 10.75 -6.61 -10.18
N PHE A 81 10.71 -6.65 -8.85
CA PHE A 81 9.67 -5.96 -8.08
C PHE A 81 9.78 -4.45 -8.28
N ASP A 82 10.97 -3.86 -8.13
CA ASP A 82 11.19 -2.42 -8.27
C ASP A 82 10.82 -1.91 -9.67
N LEU A 83 11.21 -2.66 -10.72
CA LEU A 83 10.86 -2.35 -12.11
C LEU A 83 9.35 -2.41 -12.34
N SER A 84 8.70 -3.47 -11.86
CA SER A 84 7.26 -3.67 -12.05
C SER A 84 6.43 -2.65 -11.27
N LEU A 85 6.86 -2.30 -10.05
CA LEU A 85 6.25 -1.27 -9.23
C LEU A 85 6.37 0.11 -9.89
N THR A 86 7.54 0.43 -10.44
CA THR A 86 7.75 1.70 -11.17
C THR A 86 6.84 1.80 -12.39
N GLN A 87 6.74 0.72 -13.18
CA GLN A 87 5.84 0.67 -14.34
C GLN A 87 4.37 0.82 -13.94
N LEU A 88 3.96 0.17 -12.86
CA LEU A 88 2.60 0.28 -12.32
C LEU A 88 2.27 1.74 -11.93
N ILE A 89 3.16 2.41 -11.21
CA ILE A 89 2.96 3.81 -10.78
C ILE A 89 2.91 4.75 -11.98
N LEU A 90 3.77 4.55 -12.99
CA LEU A 90 3.76 5.36 -14.21
C LEU A 90 2.45 5.19 -14.98
N LYS A 91 1.96 3.96 -15.09
CA LYS A 91 0.67 3.66 -15.74
C LYS A 91 -0.49 4.28 -15.00
N ASP A 92 -0.49 4.22 -13.66
CA ASP A 92 -1.52 4.82 -12.81
C ASP A 92 -1.56 6.35 -12.99
N LYS A 93 -0.40 7.01 -12.98
CA LYS A 93 -0.28 8.45 -13.27
C LYS A 93 -0.77 8.82 -14.68
N ALA A 94 -0.47 8.01 -15.69
CA ALA A 94 -0.94 8.25 -17.06
C ALA A 94 -2.47 8.15 -17.19
N MET A 95 -3.09 7.22 -16.44
CA MET A 95 -4.56 7.10 -16.39
C MET A 95 -5.23 8.28 -15.67
N LEU A 96 -4.58 8.81 -14.62
CA LEU A 96 -5.06 9.99 -13.88
C LEU A 96 -4.95 11.29 -14.71
N GLY A 97 -3.88 11.46 -15.49
CA GLY A 97 -3.71 12.62 -16.37
C GLY A 97 -4.58 12.62 -17.64
N SER A 98 -5.31 11.53 -17.89
CA SER A 98 -6.22 11.37 -19.04
C SER A 98 -7.71 11.59 -18.68
N ARG A 99 -7.99 12.14 -17.50
CA ARG A 99 -9.33 12.38 -16.95
C ARG A 99 -9.56 13.86 -16.64
#